data_AF-A0A9E3C5V8-F1
#
_entry.id   AF-A0A9E3C5V8-F1
#
_cell.length_a   1.000
_cell.length_b   1.000
_cell.length_c   1.000
_cell.angle_alpha   90.00
_cell.angle_beta   90.00
_cell.angle_gamma   90.00
#
_symmetry.space_group_name_H-M   'P 1'
#
loop_
_entity.id
_entity.type
_entity.pdbx_description
1 polymer ?
#
loop_
_entity_poly.entity_id
_entity_poly.type
_entity_poly.pdbx_seq_one_letter_code
_entity_poly.pdbx_strand_id
1 'polypeptide(L)'
;MTTPDNASWPPAPDRPPAPDPGGVGEESPPPAAPEAGTKRAIFAYLAFNLLLPLIPVHPHRLSVGAALGLVVVPTVLFMLLQLWLARALVSLRPGVRASLLAAALAAAVWLVVLQVIHPHRGWALSLNFPLALLRPLLLGLSITLSCTFFGIALSRIVREANVLLPIALVAMPIDYIGAMTPIGFTQNAVQQHPGIVRAVSIPVPAVGGLHPLGFIGPGDALFLAFFLAIVQRLNLNLRGTFWGMYGLLTATMLLVLVTGVNVAALVPMGLALLIANWPAFRLQRSEVFATLYAVLLVLALAVAFYAYSHAHFFHH
;
A
#
# COMPACT_ATOMS: atom_id res chain seq x y z
N MET A 1 13.18 12.29 -65.84
CA MET A 1 12.65 11.78 -64.56
C MET A 1 12.57 10.27 -64.68
N THR A 2 13.59 9.58 -64.18
CA THR A 2 13.73 8.12 -64.21
C THR A 2 13.24 7.55 -62.89
N THR A 3 12.28 6.64 -62.94
CA THR A 3 11.75 5.88 -61.80
C THR A 3 12.83 4.93 -61.27
N PRO A 4 13.12 4.91 -59.95
CA PRO A 4 14.11 3.99 -59.40
C PRO A 4 13.59 2.56 -59.37
N ASP A 5 14.48 1.65 -59.76
CA ASP A 5 14.30 0.21 -59.86
C ASP A 5 13.84 -0.44 -58.55
N ASN A 6 12.94 -1.41 -58.70
CA ASN A 6 12.50 -2.35 -57.69
C ASN A 6 13.70 -3.17 -57.16
N ALA A 7 14.24 -2.76 -56.02
CA ALA A 7 15.12 -3.59 -55.22
C ALA A 7 14.32 -4.80 -54.69
N SER A 8 14.59 -5.97 -55.25
CA SER A 8 14.05 -7.25 -54.78
C SER A 8 14.62 -7.56 -53.40
N TRP A 9 13.75 -7.66 -52.41
CA TRP A 9 14.13 -8.06 -51.06
C TRP A 9 14.55 -9.54 -51.05
N PRO A 10 15.57 -9.92 -50.27
CA PRO A 10 15.94 -11.31 -50.09
C PRO A 10 14.77 -12.11 -49.49
N PRO A 11 14.60 -13.39 -49.87
CA PRO A 11 13.55 -14.25 -49.34
C PRO A 11 13.67 -14.36 -47.81
N ALA A 12 12.52 -14.34 -47.13
CA ALA A 12 12.47 -14.47 -45.68
C ALA A 12 13.09 -15.81 -45.24
N PRO A 13 13.88 -15.84 -44.15
CA PRO A 13 14.48 -17.07 -43.64
C PRO A 13 13.38 -18.09 -43.28
N ASP A 14 13.64 -19.36 -43.60
CA ASP A 14 12.75 -20.48 -43.32
C ASP A 14 12.32 -20.46 -41.85
N ARG A 15 11.00 -20.44 -41.61
CA ARG A 15 10.47 -20.53 -40.25
C ARG A 15 10.85 -21.90 -39.68
N PRO A 16 11.35 -21.95 -38.43
CA PRO A 16 11.58 -23.23 -37.76
C PRO A 16 10.28 -24.06 -37.74
N PRO A 17 10.38 -25.39 -37.87
CA PRO A 17 9.23 -26.28 -37.89
C PRO A 17 8.39 -26.06 -36.62
N ALA A 18 7.07 -26.07 -36.78
CA ALA A 18 6.14 -25.92 -35.67
C ALA A 18 6.43 -27.01 -34.62
N PRO A 19 6.46 -26.65 -33.32
CA PRO A 19 6.69 -27.61 -32.25
C PRO A 19 5.63 -28.73 -32.32
N ASP A 20 6.10 -29.97 -32.19
CA ASP A 20 5.33 -31.19 -32.30
C ASP A 20 4.14 -31.18 -31.32
N PRO A 21 2.88 -31.23 -31.78
CA PRO A 21 1.69 -31.21 -30.92
C PRO A 21 1.52 -32.50 -30.08
N GLY A 22 2.39 -33.51 -30.26
CA GLY A 22 2.28 -34.84 -29.63
C GLY A 22 2.94 -35.00 -28.26
N GLY A 23 3.51 -33.95 -27.67
CA GLY A 23 4.09 -34.02 -26.32
C GLY A 23 3.02 -34.22 -25.26
N VAL A 24 2.85 -35.47 -24.79
CA VAL A 24 1.99 -35.87 -23.68
C VAL A 24 2.17 -34.88 -22.54
N GLY A 25 1.17 -34.02 -22.34
CA GLY A 25 1.24 -32.93 -21.39
C GLY A 25 1.49 -33.48 -20.00
N GLU A 26 2.65 -33.20 -19.44
CA GLU A 26 2.81 -33.15 -18.00
C GLU A 26 1.77 -32.13 -17.51
N GLU A 27 0.62 -32.63 -17.05
CA GLU A 27 -0.39 -31.84 -16.36
C GLU A 27 0.31 -31.15 -15.21
N SER A 28 0.68 -29.89 -15.44
CA SER A 28 1.27 -29.06 -14.42
C SER A 28 0.29 -29.04 -13.26
N PRO A 29 0.71 -29.42 -12.04
CA PRO A 29 -0.20 -29.57 -10.92
C PRO A 29 -1.04 -28.30 -10.76
N PRO A 30 -2.35 -28.42 -10.50
CA PRO A 30 -3.25 -27.28 -10.45
C PRO A 30 -2.70 -26.25 -9.46
N PRO A 31 -2.64 -24.96 -9.84
CA PRO A 31 -2.07 -23.93 -8.98
C PRO A 31 -2.79 -23.95 -7.63
N ALA A 32 -2.01 -24.02 -6.55
CA ALA A 32 -2.53 -24.09 -5.18
C ALA A 32 -3.63 -23.05 -4.96
N ALA A 33 -4.76 -23.46 -4.37
CA ALA A 33 -5.94 -22.62 -4.25
C ALA A 33 -5.60 -21.30 -3.53
N PRO A 34 -5.93 -20.13 -4.13
CA PRO A 34 -5.56 -18.81 -3.60
C PRO A 34 -6.03 -18.57 -2.15
N GLU A 35 -7.09 -19.26 -1.72
CA GLU A 35 -7.63 -19.19 -0.36
C GLU A 35 -6.64 -19.58 0.74
N ALA A 36 -5.77 -20.57 0.48
CA ALA A 36 -4.80 -21.02 1.49
C ALA A 36 -3.78 -19.92 1.82
N GLY A 37 -3.39 -19.13 0.82
CA GLY A 37 -2.48 -17.99 0.99
C GLY A 37 -3.09 -16.88 1.84
N THR A 38 -4.35 -16.54 1.59
CA THR A 38 -5.08 -15.49 2.35
C THR A 38 -5.26 -15.87 3.82
N LYS A 39 -5.68 -17.11 4.10
CA LYS A 39 -5.84 -17.60 5.48
C LYS A 39 -4.52 -17.52 6.26
N ARG A 40 -3.41 -17.92 5.63
CA ARG A 40 -2.07 -17.83 6.23
C ARG A 40 -1.63 -16.39 6.50
N ALA A 41 -1.88 -15.47 5.57
CA ALA A 41 -1.53 -14.05 5.75
C ALA A 41 -2.33 -13.40 6.88
N ILE A 42 -3.64 -13.66 6.95
CA ILE A 42 -4.50 -13.18 8.05
C ILE A 42 -4.05 -13.79 9.37
N PHE A 43 -3.80 -15.10 9.42
CA PHE A 43 -3.35 -15.76 10.64
C PHE A 43 -2.01 -15.21 11.12
N ALA A 44 -1.03 -15.04 10.22
CA ALA A 44 0.26 -14.44 10.55
C ALA A 44 0.10 -13.00 11.05
N TYR A 45 -0.78 -12.22 10.43
CA TYR A 45 -1.13 -10.87 10.90
C TYR A 45 -1.66 -10.89 12.32
N LEU A 46 -2.67 -11.70 12.58
CA LEU A 46 -3.28 -11.84 13.90
C LEU A 46 -2.27 -12.32 14.95
N ALA A 47 -1.51 -13.38 14.63
CA ALA A 47 -0.49 -13.93 15.52
C ALA A 47 0.59 -12.89 15.84
N PHE A 48 1.07 -12.16 14.85
CA PHE A 48 2.08 -11.12 15.05
C PHE A 48 1.56 -9.99 15.96
N ASN A 49 0.35 -9.49 15.71
CA ASN A 49 -0.25 -8.42 16.51
C ASN A 49 -0.61 -8.88 17.94
N LEU A 50 -0.96 -10.16 18.13
CA LEU A 50 -1.34 -10.71 19.42
C LEU A 50 -0.13 -11.08 20.27
N LEU A 51 0.89 -11.71 19.68
CA LEU A 51 2.03 -12.27 20.42
C LEU A 51 3.07 -11.20 20.78
N LEU A 52 3.28 -10.19 19.92
CA LEU A 52 4.34 -9.22 20.12
C LEU A 52 4.18 -8.38 21.41
N PRO A 53 2.97 -7.89 21.76
CA PRO A 53 2.76 -7.17 23.03
C PRO A 53 2.94 -8.03 24.28
N LEU A 54 2.89 -9.37 24.15
CA LEU A 54 3.03 -10.31 25.27
C LEU A 54 4.49 -10.57 25.64
N ILE A 55 5.45 -10.12 24.83
CA ILE A 55 6.87 -10.27 25.12
C ILE A 55 7.24 -9.38 26.31
N PRO A 56 7.67 -9.94 27.46
CA PRO A 56 8.01 -9.14 28.62
C PRO A 56 9.32 -8.39 28.36
N VAL A 57 9.26 -7.06 28.31
CA VAL A 57 10.42 -6.19 28.16
C VAL A 57 10.54 -5.31 29.41
N HIS A 58 11.76 -5.18 29.93
CA HIS A 58 12.09 -4.29 31.03
C HIS A 58 12.90 -3.12 30.47
N PRO A 59 12.28 -1.98 30.12
CA PRO A 59 12.93 -0.91 29.35
C PRO A 59 14.21 -0.39 30.01
N HIS A 60 14.24 -0.32 31.34
CA HIS A 60 15.37 0.17 32.12
C HIS A 60 16.62 -0.73 32.08
N ARG A 61 16.50 -1.98 31.60
CA ARG A 61 17.61 -2.94 31.53
C ARG A 61 18.15 -3.14 30.11
N LEU A 62 17.53 -2.52 29.11
CA LEU A 62 17.94 -2.68 27.72
C LEU A 62 19.08 -1.72 27.36
N SER A 63 20.07 -2.23 26.64
CA SER A 63 21.01 -1.37 25.93
C SER A 63 20.29 -0.61 24.81
N VAL A 64 20.81 0.55 24.42
CA VAL A 64 20.24 1.37 23.33
C VAL A 64 20.11 0.54 22.04
N GLY A 65 21.14 -0.26 21.71
CA GLY A 65 21.10 -1.14 20.54
C GLY A 65 20.02 -2.22 20.62
N ALA A 66 19.80 -2.81 21.79
CA ALA A 66 18.72 -3.79 21.98
C ALA A 66 17.34 -3.14 21.88
N ALA A 67 17.15 -1.96 22.48
CA ALA A 67 15.90 -1.20 22.36
C ALA A 67 15.60 -0.82 20.90
N LEU A 68 16.61 -0.34 20.16
CA LEU A 68 16.48 -0.04 18.73
C LEU A 68 16.13 -1.31 17.92
N GLY A 69 16.82 -2.42 18.17
CA GLY A 69 16.53 -3.70 17.51
C GLY A 69 15.10 -4.18 17.76
N LEU A 70 14.62 -4.06 19.01
CA LEU A 70 13.25 -4.41 19.40
C LEU A 70 12.18 -3.51 18.79
N VAL A 71 12.51 -2.33 18.27
CA VAL A 71 11.53 -1.52 17.53
C VAL A 71 11.67 -1.66 16.03
N VAL A 72 12.91 -1.66 15.52
CA VAL A 72 13.18 -1.74 14.08
C VAL A 72 12.72 -3.08 13.51
N VAL A 73 13.09 -4.21 14.13
CA VAL A 73 12.79 -5.54 13.59
C VAL A 73 11.27 -5.76 13.46
N PRO A 74 10.45 -5.49 14.49
CA PRO A 74 9.01 -5.66 14.34
C PRO A 74 8.39 -4.68 13.34
N THR A 75 8.91 -3.46 13.22
CA THR A 75 8.43 -2.51 12.21
C THR A 75 8.66 -3.04 10.80
N VAL A 76 9.86 -3.57 10.52
CA VAL A 76 10.21 -4.19 9.24
C VAL A 76 9.33 -5.41 8.94
N LEU A 77 9.17 -6.31 9.92
CA LEU A 77 8.32 -7.49 9.78
C LEU A 77 6.85 -7.11 9.58
N PHE A 78 6.37 -6.08 10.28
CA PHE A 78 5.00 -5.61 10.14
C PHE A 78 4.73 -5.01 8.77
N MET A 79 5.66 -4.26 8.20
CA MET A 79 5.54 -3.77 6.81
C MET A 79 5.47 -4.94 5.82
N LEU A 80 6.33 -5.96 5.96
CA LEU A 80 6.26 -7.16 5.13
C LEU A 80 4.89 -7.83 5.24
N LEU A 81 4.35 -7.92 6.45
CA LEU A 81 3.08 -8.54 6.75
C LEU A 81 1.89 -7.77 6.16
N GLN A 82 1.92 -6.44 6.21
CA GLN A 82 0.94 -5.56 5.57
C GLN A 82 0.94 -5.74 4.05
N LEU A 83 2.13 -5.73 3.43
CA LEU A 83 2.29 -6.00 2.00
C LEU A 83 1.80 -7.40 1.62
N TRP A 84 2.15 -8.40 2.42
CA TRP A 84 1.76 -9.78 2.17
C TRP A 84 0.24 -9.97 2.31
N LEU A 85 -0.38 -9.37 3.33
CA LEU A 85 -1.82 -9.37 3.53
C LEU A 85 -2.56 -8.71 2.35
N ALA A 86 -2.13 -7.51 1.95
CA ALA A 86 -2.70 -6.82 0.79
C ALA A 86 -2.59 -7.70 -0.47
N ARG A 87 -1.40 -8.23 -0.78
CA ARG A 87 -1.19 -9.13 -1.92
C ARG A 87 -2.09 -10.37 -1.85
N ALA A 88 -2.22 -11.00 -0.69
CA ALA A 88 -3.02 -12.21 -0.53
C ALA A 88 -4.51 -11.92 -0.76
N LEU A 89 -5.02 -10.78 -0.33
CA LEU A 89 -6.40 -10.36 -0.57
C LEU A 89 -6.64 -9.99 -2.04
N VAL A 90 -5.70 -9.29 -2.67
CA VAL A 90 -5.75 -8.98 -4.11
C VAL A 90 -5.82 -10.27 -4.94
N SER A 91 -5.14 -11.33 -4.50
CA SER A 91 -5.12 -12.62 -5.19
C SER A 91 -6.47 -13.34 -5.25
N LEU A 92 -7.42 -12.97 -4.38
CA LEU A 92 -8.80 -13.48 -4.42
C LEU A 92 -9.58 -12.98 -5.66
N ARG A 93 -9.09 -11.92 -6.33
CA ARG A 93 -9.72 -11.29 -7.50
C ARG A 93 -11.23 -11.01 -7.34
N PRO A 94 -11.67 -10.43 -6.20
CA PRO A 94 -13.10 -10.16 -5.99
C PRO A 94 -13.64 -9.20 -7.05
N GLY A 95 -14.92 -9.37 -7.41
CA GLY A 95 -15.63 -8.42 -8.27
C GLY A 95 -15.87 -7.08 -7.56
N VAL A 96 -16.12 -6.00 -8.33
CA VAL A 96 -16.29 -4.64 -7.78
C VAL A 96 -17.33 -4.57 -6.67
N ARG A 97 -18.51 -5.17 -6.86
CA ARG A 97 -19.58 -5.18 -5.85
C ARG A 97 -19.15 -5.89 -4.57
N ALA A 98 -18.52 -7.05 -4.70
CA ALA A 98 -18.01 -7.81 -3.57
C ALA A 98 -16.92 -7.03 -2.81
N SER A 99 -16.00 -6.38 -3.53
CA SER A 99 -14.97 -5.52 -2.94
C SER A 99 -15.57 -4.33 -2.20
N LEU A 100 -16.53 -3.62 -2.79
CA LEU A 100 -17.18 -2.47 -2.13
C LEU A 100 -17.97 -2.90 -0.89
N LEU A 101 -18.70 -4.02 -0.97
CA LEU A 101 -19.41 -4.57 0.18
C LEU A 101 -18.44 -4.98 1.30
N ALA A 102 -17.37 -5.71 0.96
CA ALA A 102 -16.36 -6.12 1.93
C ALA A 102 -15.65 -4.91 2.56
N ALA A 103 -15.36 -3.87 1.77
CA ALA A 103 -14.80 -2.63 2.27
C ALA A 103 -15.74 -1.92 3.25
N ALA A 104 -17.02 -1.77 2.89
CA ALA A 104 -18.04 -1.15 3.73
C ALA A 104 -18.26 -1.93 5.04
N LEU A 105 -18.32 -3.26 4.98
CA LEU A 105 -18.45 -4.11 6.17
C LEU A 105 -17.23 -3.99 7.08
N ALA A 106 -16.02 -4.01 6.52
CA ALA A 106 -14.80 -3.81 7.29
C ALA A 106 -14.72 -2.41 7.91
N ALA A 107 -15.14 -1.36 7.19
CA ALA A 107 -15.26 -0.01 7.72
C ALA A 107 -16.29 0.11 8.85
N ALA A 108 -17.43 -0.58 8.72
CA ALA A 108 -18.45 -0.62 9.77
C ALA A 108 -17.92 -1.32 11.03
N VAL A 109 -17.21 -2.45 10.89
CA VAL A 109 -16.52 -3.11 12.01
C VAL A 109 -15.51 -2.16 12.65
N TRP A 110 -14.70 -1.47 11.84
CA TRP A 110 -13.75 -0.47 12.35
C TRP A 110 -14.44 0.62 13.17
N LEU A 111 -15.53 1.22 12.66
CA LEU A 111 -16.32 2.22 13.38
C LEU A 111 -16.91 1.69 14.69
N VAL A 112 -17.47 0.47 14.66
CA VAL A 112 -18.04 -0.16 15.87
C VAL A 112 -16.95 -0.39 16.91
N VAL A 113 -15.79 -0.94 16.53
CA VAL A 113 -14.66 -1.15 17.45
C VAL A 113 -14.15 0.18 17.99
N LEU A 114 -14.12 1.22 17.15
CA LEU A 114 -13.66 2.55 17.53
C LEU A 114 -14.55 3.20 18.59
N GLN A 115 -15.88 3.03 18.49
CA GLN A 115 -16.88 3.70 19.34
C GLN A 115 -17.31 2.88 20.56
N VAL A 116 -17.34 1.55 20.45
CA VAL A 116 -17.95 0.67 21.46
C VAL A 116 -16.89 0.01 22.34
N ILE A 117 -15.75 -0.38 21.75
CA ILE A 117 -14.75 -1.19 22.45
C ILE A 117 -13.72 -0.26 23.10
N HIS A 118 -13.98 0.16 24.34
CA HIS A 118 -13.05 0.93 25.16
C HIS A 118 -12.73 0.20 26.47
N PRO A 119 -11.46 -0.08 26.79
CA PRO A 119 -11.11 -0.59 28.11
C PRO A 119 -11.49 0.45 29.17
N HIS A 120 -12.34 0.05 30.11
CA HIS A 120 -12.85 0.93 31.17
C HIS A 120 -12.03 0.75 32.45
N ARG A 121 -11.64 1.86 33.07
CA ARG A 121 -10.77 1.88 34.27
C ARG A 121 -11.36 1.12 35.48
N GLY A 122 -12.68 0.86 35.49
CA GLY A 122 -13.37 0.12 36.56
C GLY A 122 -13.62 -1.36 36.28
N TRP A 123 -13.28 -1.89 35.12
CA TRP A 123 -13.54 -3.30 34.79
C TRP A 123 -12.49 -4.23 35.41
N ALA A 124 -12.90 -5.46 35.73
CA ALA A 124 -12.01 -6.50 36.23
C ALA A 124 -10.84 -6.74 35.25
N LEU A 125 -9.65 -7.02 35.80
CA LEU A 125 -8.43 -7.26 35.01
C LEU A 125 -8.64 -8.36 33.95
N SER A 126 -9.40 -9.40 34.29
CA SER A 126 -9.74 -10.52 33.39
C SER A 126 -10.52 -10.10 32.14
N LEU A 127 -11.31 -9.02 32.21
CA LEU A 127 -12.05 -8.47 31.07
C LEU A 127 -11.23 -7.40 30.35
N ASN A 128 -10.52 -6.55 31.09
CA ASN A 128 -9.74 -5.46 30.51
C ASN A 128 -8.55 -5.95 29.68
N PHE A 129 -7.86 -7.01 30.13
CA PHE A 129 -6.69 -7.55 29.44
C PHE A 129 -6.99 -8.06 28.01
N PRO A 130 -7.96 -8.98 27.78
CA PRO A 130 -8.26 -9.44 26.43
C PRO A 130 -8.76 -8.31 25.53
N LEU A 131 -9.52 -7.35 26.06
CA LEU A 131 -9.99 -6.20 25.28
C LEU A 131 -8.85 -5.27 24.88
N ALA A 132 -7.88 -5.05 25.77
CA ALA A 132 -6.69 -4.26 25.48
C ALA A 132 -5.85 -4.88 24.35
N LEU A 133 -5.81 -6.22 24.25
CA LEU A 133 -5.14 -6.94 23.16
C LEU A 133 -5.97 -6.97 21.87
N LEU A 134 -7.27 -7.26 21.97
CA LEU A 134 -8.15 -7.42 20.82
C LEU A 134 -8.43 -6.11 20.11
N ARG A 135 -8.58 -5.00 20.84
CA ARG A 135 -8.93 -3.70 20.26
C ARG A 135 -7.95 -3.22 19.17
N PRO A 136 -6.63 -3.09 19.42
CA PRO A 136 -5.70 -2.62 18.38
C PRO A 136 -5.63 -3.59 17.19
N LEU A 137 -5.75 -4.90 17.45
CA LEU A 137 -5.79 -5.94 16.42
C LEU A 137 -7.04 -5.78 15.52
N LEU A 138 -8.22 -5.60 16.11
CA LEU A 138 -9.46 -5.42 15.37
C LEU A 138 -9.46 -4.09 14.61
N LEU A 139 -8.99 -3.00 15.22
CA LEU A 139 -8.87 -1.70 14.54
C LEU A 139 -7.92 -1.78 13.35
N GLY A 140 -6.71 -2.30 13.54
CA GLY A 140 -5.70 -2.43 12.49
C GLY A 140 -6.15 -3.34 11.35
N LEU A 141 -6.70 -4.51 11.68
CA LEU A 141 -7.18 -5.44 10.66
C LEU A 141 -8.37 -4.88 9.88
N SER A 142 -9.39 -4.34 10.57
CA SER A 142 -10.61 -3.86 9.90
C SER A 142 -10.34 -2.68 8.97
N ILE A 143 -9.47 -1.73 9.37
CA ILE A 143 -9.10 -0.63 8.49
C ILE A 143 -8.22 -1.09 7.33
N THR A 144 -7.24 -1.98 7.56
CA THR A 144 -6.43 -2.56 6.47
C THR A 144 -7.32 -3.30 5.46
N LEU A 145 -8.26 -4.11 5.93
CA LEU A 145 -9.21 -4.82 5.07
C LEU A 145 -10.08 -3.85 4.27
N SER A 146 -10.63 -2.83 4.93
CA SER A 146 -11.44 -1.79 4.29
C SER A 146 -10.68 -1.10 3.15
N CYS A 147 -9.51 -0.54 3.46
CA CYS A 147 -8.63 0.11 2.50
C CYS A 147 -8.19 -0.84 1.38
N THR A 148 -7.90 -2.10 1.70
CA THR A 148 -7.45 -3.09 0.71
C THR A 148 -8.55 -3.41 -0.30
N PHE A 149 -9.76 -3.74 0.17
CA PHE A 149 -10.86 -4.06 -0.73
C PHE A 149 -11.30 -2.83 -1.54
N PHE A 150 -11.30 -1.64 -0.93
CA PHE A 150 -11.59 -0.42 -1.67
C PHE A 150 -10.52 -0.12 -2.73
N GLY A 151 -9.24 -0.30 -2.40
CA GLY A 151 -8.13 -0.22 -3.38
C GLY A 151 -8.29 -1.22 -4.53
N ILE A 152 -8.72 -2.46 -4.25
CA ILE A 152 -9.04 -3.46 -5.29
C ILE A 152 -10.20 -2.97 -6.18
N ALA A 153 -11.24 -2.36 -5.61
CA ALA A 153 -12.35 -1.80 -6.39
C ALA A 153 -11.87 -0.64 -7.30
N LEU A 154 -11.14 0.32 -6.74
CA LEU A 154 -10.57 1.45 -7.46
C LEU A 154 -9.63 1.02 -8.58
N SER A 155 -8.88 -0.06 -8.38
CA SER A 155 -7.94 -0.58 -9.37
C SER A 155 -8.59 -0.79 -10.73
N ARG A 156 -9.90 -1.09 -10.79
CA ARG A 156 -10.66 -1.37 -12.01
C ARG A 156 -10.81 -0.17 -12.94
N ILE A 157 -10.68 1.05 -12.41
CA ILE A 157 -10.73 2.30 -13.18
C ILE A 157 -9.56 2.35 -14.18
N VAL A 158 -8.39 1.82 -13.80
CA VAL A 158 -7.14 1.95 -14.58
C VAL A 158 -7.04 0.88 -15.67
N ARG A 159 -7.58 1.13 -16.86
CA ARG A 159 -7.70 0.07 -17.89
C ARG A 159 -6.37 -0.37 -18.51
N GLU A 160 -5.35 0.47 -18.49
CA GLU A 160 -4.11 0.28 -19.25
C GLU A 160 -2.88 0.58 -18.39
N ALA A 161 -1.76 -0.08 -18.69
CA ALA A 161 -0.52 0.07 -17.94
C ALA A 161 0.07 1.48 -18.10
N ASN A 162 -0.03 2.09 -19.28
CA ASN A 162 0.48 3.44 -19.54
C ASN A 162 -0.17 4.51 -18.64
N VAL A 163 -1.40 4.29 -18.18
CA VAL A 163 -2.11 5.19 -17.24
C VAL A 163 -1.51 5.13 -15.83
N LEU A 164 -0.74 4.11 -15.47
CA LEU A 164 -0.07 4.04 -14.17
C LEU A 164 0.99 5.11 -13.99
N LEU A 165 1.69 5.50 -15.06
CA LEU A 165 2.73 6.52 -14.99
C LEU A 165 2.18 7.86 -14.49
N PRO A 166 1.16 8.47 -15.13
CA PRO A 166 0.57 9.71 -14.61
C PRO A 166 0.00 9.54 -13.21
N ILE A 167 -0.68 8.42 -12.92
CA ILE A 167 -1.27 8.19 -11.60
C ILE A 167 -0.18 8.17 -10.52
N ALA A 168 0.91 7.44 -10.74
CA ALA A 168 2.02 7.39 -9.80
C ALA A 168 2.67 8.77 -9.62
N LEU A 169 2.92 9.49 -10.71
CA LEU A 169 3.53 10.83 -10.67
C LEU A 169 2.63 11.88 -9.97
N VAL A 170 1.31 11.76 -10.11
CA VAL A 170 0.33 12.66 -9.49
C VAL A 170 0.05 12.30 -8.03
N ALA A 171 0.02 11.01 -7.69
CA ALA A 171 -0.22 10.57 -6.32
C ALA A 171 0.88 11.04 -5.36
N MET A 172 2.14 11.07 -5.81
CA MET A 172 3.29 11.53 -5.03
C MET A 172 3.13 12.95 -4.44
N PRO A 173 2.90 14.01 -5.24
CA PRO A 173 2.73 15.36 -4.70
C PRO A 173 1.42 15.50 -3.91
N ILE A 174 0.35 14.79 -4.26
CA ILE A 174 -0.90 14.82 -3.49
C ILE A 174 -0.67 14.27 -2.07
N ASP A 175 0.08 13.18 -1.94
CA ASP A 175 0.44 12.59 -0.64
C ASP A 175 1.34 13.53 0.15
N TYR A 176 2.37 14.09 -0.49
CA TYR A 176 3.26 15.06 0.16
C TYR A 176 2.49 16.27 0.67
N ILE A 177 1.65 16.88 -0.17
CA ILE A 177 0.83 18.03 0.21
C ILE A 177 -0.16 17.63 1.31
N GLY A 178 -0.91 16.55 1.11
CA GLY A 178 -1.96 16.10 2.03
C GLY A 178 -1.45 15.67 3.41
N ALA A 179 -0.30 14.99 3.46
CA ALA A 179 0.24 14.40 4.68
C ALA A 179 1.32 15.26 5.37
N MET A 180 2.07 16.08 4.63
CA MET A 180 3.25 16.77 5.18
C MET A 180 3.14 18.29 5.24
N THR A 181 2.25 18.93 4.46
CA THR A 181 2.11 20.39 4.52
C THR A 181 1.05 20.81 5.54
N PRO A 182 1.20 21.96 6.23
CA PRO A 182 0.22 22.44 7.21
C PRO A 182 -1.20 22.61 6.63
N ILE A 183 -1.29 22.85 5.33
CA ILE A 183 -2.54 23.03 4.59
C ILE A 183 -3.17 21.68 4.18
N GLY A 184 -2.39 20.60 4.26
CA GLY A 184 -2.86 19.25 4.02
C GLY A 184 -3.96 18.84 5.00
N PHE A 185 -4.99 18.17 4.48
CA PHE A 185 -6.12 17.66 5.27
C PHE A 185 -5.65 16.87 6.49
N THR A 186 -4.63 16.01 6.32
CA THR A 186 -4.11 15.19 7.42
C THR A 186 -3.49 16.05 8.50
N GLN A 187 -2.57 16.97 8.15
CA GLN A 187 -1.91 17.84 9.14
C GLN A 187 -2.91 18.73 9.87
N ASN A 188 -3.87 19.33 9.16
CA ASN A 188 -4.91 20.14 9.77
C ASN A 188 -5.76 19.29 10.74
N ALA A 189 -6.17 18.09 10.34
CA ALA A 189 -6.88 17.18 11.22
C ALA A 189 -6.05 16.77 12.45
N VAL A 190 -4.73 16.56 12.31
CA VAL A 190 -3.83 16.28 13.44
C VAL A 190 -3.76 17.46 14.40
N GLN A 191 -3.64 18.68 13.88
CA GLN A 191 -3.53 19.91 14.69
C GLN A 191 -4.82 20.18 15.47
N GLN A 192 -5.98 20.00 14.84
CA GLN A 192 -7.29 20.18 15.48
C GLN A 192 -7.62 19.03 16.44
N HIS A 193 -7.22 17.81 16.11
CA HIS A 193 -7.51 16.60 16.88
C HIS A 193 -6.28 15.69 16.98
N PRO A 194 -5.35 15.92 17.93
CA PRO A 194 -4.10 15.14 18.04
C PRO A 194 -4.30 13.62 18.22
N GLY A 195 -5.48 13.20 18.70
CA GLY A 195 -5.86 11.79 18.82
C GLY A 195 -6.28 11.12 17.51
N ILE A 196 -6.59 11.89 16.45
CA ILE A 196 -7.18 11.35 15.22
C ILE A 196 -6.22 10.40 14.51
N VAL A 197 -4.93 10.73 14.44
CA VAL A 197 -3.91 9.88 13.82
C VAL A 197 -3.88 8.51 14.46
N ARG A 198 -3.96 8.44 15.79
CA ARG A 198 -3.96 7.16 16.51
C ARG A 198 -5.25 6.37 16.29
N ALA A 199 -6.36 7.06 16.01
CA ALA A 199 -7.66 6.44 15.77
C ALA A 199 -7.80 5.92 14.32
N VAL A 200 -7.25 6.64 13.34
CA VAL A 200 -7.41 6.34 11.91
C VAL A 200 -6.20 5.66 11.27
N SER A 201 -5.09 5.52 12.00
CA SER A 201 -3.92 4.81 11.51
C SER A 201 -3.81 3.41 12.09
N ILE A 202 -3.08 2.55 11.38
CA ILE A 202 -2.78 1.20 11.83
C ILE A 202 -1.53 1.27 12.71
N PRO A 203 -1.63 1.04 14.03
CA PRO A 203 -0.47 1.05 14.89
C PRO A 203 0.43 -0.15 14.57
N VAL A 204 1.74 0.09 14.48
CA VAL A 204 2.69 -1.03 14.56
C VAL A 204 2.56 -1.64 15.97
N PRO A 205 2.49 -2.97 16.10
CA PRO A 205 2.41 -3.62 17.41
C PRO A 205 3.60 -3.25 18.29
N ALA A 206 3.33 -2.88 19.54
CA ALA A 206 4.36 -2.61 20.54
C ALA A 206 5.01 -3.92 21.01
N VAL A 207 6.32 -3.90 21.29
CA VAL A 207 7.00 -5.00 21.99
C VAL A 207 7.09 -4.66 23.47
N GLY A 208 6.44 -5.45 24.34
CA GLY A 208 6.60 -5.34 25.79
C GLY A 208 6.42 -3.94 26.37
N GLY A 209 5.43 -3.19 25.84
CA GLY A 209 5.13 -1.83 26.29
C GLY A 209 6.01 -0.72 25.71
N LEU A 210 6.99 -1.04 24.86
CA LEU A 210 7.73 -0.04 24.10
C LEU A 210 6.78 0.66 23.10
N HIS A 211 6.78 1.99 23.10
CA HIS A 211 5.94 2.74 22.18
C HIS A 211 6.32 2.45 20.73
N PRO A 212 5.34 2.17 19.84
CA PRO A 212 5.63 2.00 18.43
C PRO A 212 6.15 3.31 17.84
N LEU A 213 7.20 3.21 17.02
CA LEU A 213 7.83 4.37 16.38
C LEU A 213 7.14 4.77 15.07
N GLY A 214 6.19 3.97 14.58
CA GLY A 214 5.52 4.21 13.31
C GLY A 214 4.03 3.91 13.34
N PHE A 215 3.30 4.62 12.49
CA PHE A 215 1.91 4.38 12.16
C PHE A 215 1.83 4.24 10.64
N ILE A 216 1.01 3.30 10.17
CA ILE A 216 0.71 3.18 8.74
C ILE A 216 -0.63 3.89 8.51
N GLY A 217 -0.64 4.86 7.61
CA GLY A 217 -1.84 5.61 7.29
C GLY A 217 -2.86 4.75 6.52
N PRO A 218 -4.15 5.09 6.57
CA PRO A 218 -5.16 4.43 5.75
C PRO A 218 -4.91 4.64 4.25
N GLY A 219 -4.31 5.78 3.88
CA GLY A 219 -3.85 6.06 2.52
C GLY A 219 -2.81 5.05 2.04
N ASP A 220 -1.80 4.75 2.86
CA ASP A 220 -0.74 3.79 2.52
C ASP A 220 -1.32 2.40 2.23
N ALA A 221 -2.19 1.90 3.11
CA ALA A 221 -2.83 0.60 2.93
C ALA A 221 -3.69 0.56 1.66
N LEU A 222 -4.41 1.65 1.38
CA LEU A 222 -5.28 1.79 0.21
C LEU A 222 -4.48 1.79 -1.10
N PHE A 223 -3.43 2.61 -1.19
CA PHE A 223 -2.61 2.71 -2.39
C PHE A 223 -1.74 1.48 -2.62
N LEU A 224 -1.26 0.84 -1.55
CA LEU A 224 -0.54 -0.42 -1.64
C LEU A 224 -1.41 -1.50 -2.30
N ALA A 225 -2.64 -1.68 -1.80
CA ALA A 225 -3.58 -2.63 -2.37
C ALA A 225 -4.00 -2.23 -3.79
N PHE A 226 -4.24 -0.94 -4.04
CA PHE A 226 -4.57 -0.41 -5.36
C PHE A 226 -3.49 -0.73 -6.39
N PHE A 227 -2.23 -0.42 -6.13
CA PHE A 227 -1.14 -0.69 -7.07
C PHE A 227 -0.91 -2.19 -7.27
N LEU A 228 -0.91 -3.00 -6.20
CA LEU A 228 -0.79 -4.46 -6.31
C LEU A 228 -1.95 -5.05 -7.13
N ALA A 229 -3.17 -4.54 -6.97
CA ALA A 229 -4.33 -4.96 -7.74
C ALA A 229 -4.23 -4.60 -9.22
N ILE A 230 -3.73 -3.41 -9.55
CA ILE A 230 -3.52 -3.06 -10.96
C ILE A 230 -2.43 -3.94 -11.57
N VAL A 231 -1.30 -4.11 -10.89
CA VAL A 231 -0.19 -4.93 -11.37
C VAL A 231 -0.62 -6.37 -11.59
N GLN A 232 -1.39 -6.95 -10.66
CA GLN A 232 -1.92 -8.31 -10.83
C GLN A 232 -2.94 -8.38 -11.98
N ARG A 233 -3.84 -7.39 -12.12
CA ARG A 233 -4.90 -7.42 -13.13
C ARG A 233 -4.37 -7.21 -14.54
N LEU A 234 -3.38 -6.33 -14.69
CA LEU A 234 -2.74 -6.04 -15.97
C LEU A 234 -1.58 -7.00 -16.29
N ASN A 235 -1.43 -8.09 -15.52
CA ASN A 235 -0.38 -9.10 -15.66
C ASN A 235 1.04 -8.51 -15.74
N LEU A 236 1.29 -7.47 -14.94
CA LEU A 236 2.59 -6.83 -14.80
C LEU A 236 3.47 -7.62 -13.80
N ASN A 237 4.71 -7.16 -13.57
CA ASN A 237 5.69 -7.82 -12.70
C ASN A 237 5.35 -7.67 -11.21
N LEU A 238 4.36 -8.45 -10.74
CA LEU A 238 3.89 -8.44 -9.35
C LEU A 238 4.99 -8.75 -8.34
N ARG A 239 5.90 -9.67 -8.66
CA ARG A 239 7.01 -10.03 -7.78
C ARG A 239 7.99 -8.87 -7.63
N GLY A 240 8.37 -8.23 -8.74
CA GLY A 240 9.24 -7.05 -8.73
C GLY A 240 8.61 -5.90 -7.97
N THR A 241 7.33 -5.59 -8.20
CA THR A 241 6.63 -4.53 -7.48
C THR A 241 6.53 -4.81 -5.99
N PHE A 242 6.20 -6.05 -5.59
CA PHE A 242 6.10 -6.43 -4.18
C PHE A 242 7.42 -6.22 -3.45
N TRP A 243 8.53 -6.76 -3.98
CA TRP A 243 9.84 -6.64 -3.34
C TRP A 243 10.42 -5.22 -3.44
N GLY A 244 10.14 -4.52 -4.54
CA GLY A 244 10.51 -3.11 -4.69
C GLY A 244 9.80 -2.22 -3.68
N MET A 245 8.49 -2.39 -3.49
CA MET A 245 7.73 -1.63 -2.50
C MET A 245 8.21 -1.95 -1.09
N TYR A 246 8.40 -3.24 -0.77
CA TYR A 246 8.94 -3.65 0.53
C TYR A 246 10.30 -3.00 0.80
N GLY A 247 11.24 -3.10 -0.15
CA GLY A 247 12.59 -2.57 -0.02
C GLY A 247 12.61 -1.05 0.12
N LEU A 248 11.94 -0.32 -0.78
CA LEU A 248 11.93 1.15 -0.76
C LEU A 248 11.17 1.70 0.46
N LEU A 249 9.99 1.16 0.79
CA LEU A 249 9.25 1.59 2.00
C LEU A 249 10.05 1.32 3.27
N THR A 250 10.72 0.16 3.35
CA THR A 250 11.57 -0.15 4.50
C THR A 250 12.75 0.81 4.60
N ALA A 251 13.46 1.05 3.50
CA ALA A 251 14.58 1.99 3.48
C ALA A 251 14.13 3.41 3.85
N THR A 252 12.99 3.87 3.34
CA THR A 252 12.40 5.17 3.69
C THR A 252 12.03 5.24 5.16
N MET A 253 11.39 4.21 5.73
CA MET A 253 11.04 4.17 7.15
C MET A 253 12.29 4.24 8.05
N LEU A 254 13.35 3.51 7.69
CA LEU A 254 14.63 3.55 8.42
C LEU A 254 15.30 4.93 8.29
N LEU A 255 15.23 5.55 7.12
CA LEU A 255 15.73 6.91 6.91
C LEU A 255 14.99 7.93 7.78
N VAL A 256 13.65 7.85 7.81
CA VAL A 256 12.80 8.69 8.68
C VAL A 256 13.18 8.50 10.15
N LEU A 257 13.42 7.25 10.57
CA LEU A 257 13.82 6.94 11.94
C LEU A 257 15.18 7.55 12.33
N VAL A 258 16.15 7.54 11.41
CA VAL A 258 17.51 8.06 11.67
C VAL A 258 17.57 9.58 11.56
N THR A 259 16.89 10.17 10.58
CA THR A 259 16.99 11.60 10.25
C THR A 259 15.92 12.46 10.93
N GLY A 260 14.81 11.85 11.35
CA GLY A 260 13.61 12.58 11.81
C GLY A 260 12.84 13.29 10.69
N VAL A 261 13.29 13.19 9.43
CA VAL A 261 12.63 13.83 8.30
C VAL A 261 11.49 12.93 7.83
N ASN A 262 10.25 13.42 7.92
CA ASN A 262 9.09 12.72 7.40
C ASN A 262 9.20 12.58 5.88
N VAL A 263 8.75 11.45 5.32
CA VAL A 263 8.73 11.21 3.88
C VAL A 263 7.36 10.62 3.51
N ALA A 264 6.74 11.18 2.48
CA ALA A 264 5.48 10.71 1.92
C ALA A 264 5.64 9.28 1.35
N ALA A 265 4.87 8.33 1.86
CA ALA A 265 5.06 6.90 1.54
C ALA A 265 4.63 6.56 0.10
N LEU A 266 3.78 7.38 -0.55
CA LEU A 266 3.45 7.16 -1.96
C LEU A 266 4.62 7.40 -2.91
N VAL A 267 5.64 8.18 -2.50
CA VAL A 267 6.86 8.40 -3.28
C VAL A 267 7.64 7.11 -3.50
N PRO A 268 8.16 6.41 -2.46
CA PRO A 268 8.85 5.14 -2.65
C PRO A 268 7.94 4.06 -3.26
N MET A 269 6.64 4.07 -2.95
CA MET A 269 5.68 3.09 -3.48
C MET A 269 5.48 3.24 -5.00
N GLY A 270 5.28 4.47 -5.49
CA GLY A 270 5.17 4.77 -6.90
C GLY A 270 6.48 4.49 -7.64
N LEU A 271 7.63 4.85 -7.07
CA LEU A 271 8.94 4.53 -7.66
C LEU A 271 9.16 3.02 -7.80
N ALA A 272 8.85 2.24 -6.77
CA ALA A 272 8.94 0.77 -6.82
C ALA A 272 8.07 0.18 -7.94
N LEU A 273 6.85 0.67 -8.08
CA LEU A 273 5.92 0.27 -9.14
C LEU A 273 6.51 0.56 -10.54
N LEU A 274 7.01 1.78 -10.73
CA LEU A 274 7.53 2.24 -12.02
C LEU A 274 8.81 1.49 -12.40
N ILE A 275 9.76 1.37 -11.48
CA ILE A 275 11.04 0.68 -11.71
C ILE A 275 10.79 -0.80 -12.05
N ALA A 276 9.95 -1.49 -11.27
CA ALA A 276 9.70 -2.92 -11.46
C ALA A 276 8.99 -3.25 -12.79
N ASN A 277 8.28 -2.27 -13.37
CA ASN A 277 7.45 -2.45 -14.57
C ASN A 277 7.88 -1.54 -15.73
N TRP A 278 9.09 -0.97 -15.65
CA TRP A 278 9.60 -0.06 -16.69
C TRP A 278 9.43 -0.59 -18.13
N PRO A 279 9.70 -1.88 -18.43
CA PRO A 279 9.56 -2.41 -19.79
C PRO A 279 8.12 -2.44 -20.32
N ALA A 280 7.12 -2.38 -19.44
CA ALA A 280 5.71 -2.41 -19.81
C ALA A 280 5.19 -1.04 -20.28
N PHE A 281 5.88 0.05 -19.93
CA PHE A 281 5.49 1.40 -20.33
C PHE A 281 6.05 1.71 -21.72
N ARG A 282 5.30 1.36 -22.76
CA ARG A 282 5.60 1.76 -24.14
C ARG A 282 4.74 2.97 -24.49
N LEU A 283 5.20 4.14 -24.06
CA LEU A 283 4.48 5.38 -24.30
C LEU A 283 4.71 5.85 -25.73
N GLN A 284 3.63 6.04 -26.49
CA GLN A 284 3.67 6.79 -27.73
C GLN A 284 3.92 8.27 -27.42
N ARG A 285 4.51 9.02 -28.36
CA ARG A 285 4.79 10.46 -28.16
C ARG A 285 3.55 11.25 -27.76
N SER A 286 2.39 10.92 -28.33
CA SER A 286 1.09 11.49 -27.97
C SER A 286 0.70 11.22 -26.52
N GLU A 287 0.93 10.00 -26.02
CA GLU A 287 0.64 9.61 -24.64
C GLU A 287 1.59 10.30 -23.65
N VAL A 288 2.85 10.51 -24.03
CA VAL A 288 3.81 11.29 -23.22
C VAL A 288 3.31 12.73 -23.05
N PHE A 289 2.88 13.37 -24.13
CA PHE A 289 2.33 14.73 -24.04
C PHE A 289 1.05 14.77 -23.21
N ALA A 290 0.12 13.82 -23.42
CA ALA A 290 -1.10 13.75 -22.61
C ALA A 290 -0.81 13.53 -21.12
N THR A 291 0.16 12.66 -20.80
CA THR A 291 0.63 12.42 -19.43
C THR A 291 1.21 13.70 -18.82
N LEU A 292 2.07 14.40 -19.57
CA LEU A 292 2.68 15.64 -19.14
C LEU A 292 1.62 16.71 -18.87
N TYR A 293 0.65 16.89 -19.77
CA TYR A 293 -0.46 17.82 -19.58
C TYR A 293 -1.32 17.46 -18.38
N ALA A 294 -1.62 16.16 -18.16
CA ALA A 294 -2.37 15.72 -17.00
C ALA A 294 -1.61 16.01 -15.69
N VAL A 295 -0.30 15.73 -15.64
CA VAL A 295 0.54 16.05 -14.48
C VAL A 295 0.58 17.56 -14.23
N LEU A 296 0.83 18.37 -15.26
CA LEU A 296 0.85 19.83 -15.15
C LEU A 296 -0.51 20.39 -14.71
N LEU A 297 -1.61 19.87 -15.24
CA LEU A 297 -2.96 20.28 -14.86
C LEU A 297 -3.25 19.95 -13.39
N VAL A 298 -2.90 18.75 -12.93
CA VAL A 298 -3.11 18.38 -11.52
C VAL A 298 -2.23 19.20 -10.60
N LEU A 299 -0.97 19.45 -10.98
CA LEU A 299 -0.10 20.36 -10.22
C LEU A 299 -0.67 21.77 -10.18
N ALA A 300 -1.16 22.30 -11.30
CA ALA A 300 -1.79 23.61 -11.36
C ALA A 300 -3.05 23.68 -10.50
N LEU A 301 -3.91 22.67 -10.54
CA LEU A 301 -5.10 22.57 -9.69
C LEU A 301 -4.74 22.45 -8.21
N ALA A 302 -3.72 21.66 -7.86
CA ALA A 302 -3.23 21.54 -6.50
C ALA A 302 -2.68 22.88 -5.97
N VAL A 303 -1.90 23.60 -6.79
CA VAL A 303 -1.38 24.93 -6.46
C VAL A 303 -2.50 25.97 -6.36
N ALA A 304 -3.48 25.95 -7.27
CA ALA A 304 -4.62 26.86 -7.24
C ALA A 304 -5.50 26.60 -6.01
N PHE A 305 -5.78 25.33 -5.70
CA PHE A 305 -6.49 24.93 -4.49
C PHE A 305 -5.74 25.36 -3.23
N TYR A 306 -4.41 25.17 -3.21
CA TYR A 306 -3.55 25.66 -2.13
C TYR A 306 -3.65 27.18 -1.96
N ALA A 307 -3.47 27.95 -3.03
CA ALA A 307 -3.53 29.41 -2.98
C ALA A 307 -4.91 29.91 -2.54
N TYR A 308 -5.98 29.30 -3.07
CA TYR A 308 -7.35 29.61 -2.69
C TYR A 308 -7.63 29.32 -1.22
N SER A 309 -7.23 28.12 -0.76
CA SER A 309 -7.47 27.70 0.63
C SER A 309 -6.70 28.58 1.62
N HIS A 310 -5.46 28.95 1.32
CA HIS A 310 -4.67 29.85 2.14
C HIS A 310 -5.30 31.25 2.23
N ALA A 311 -5.77 31.80 1.11
CA ALA A 311 -6.35 33.14 1.07
C ALA A 311 -7.68 33.26 1.83
N HIS A 312 -8.47 32.17 1.94
CA HIS A 312 -9.83 32.24 2.48
C HIS A 312 -10.02 31.58 3.85
N PHE A 313 -9.27 30.52 4.18
CA PHE A 313 -9.50 29.75 5.42
C PHE A 313 -8.55 30.09 6.56
N PHE A 314 -7.38 30.70 6.29
CA PHE A 314 -6.32 30.86 7.29
C PHE A 314 -6.00 32.32 7.65
N HIS A 315 -6.82 33.28 7.20
CA HIS A 315 -6.71 34.71 7.55
C HIS A 315 -7.69 35.15 8.67
N HIS A 316 -8.26 34.20 9.41
CA HIS A 316 -9.12 34.42 10.58
C HIS A 316 -8.57 33.65 11.78
#